data_AF-V7D146-F1
#
_entry.id   AF-V7D146-F1
#
_cell.length_a   1.000
_cell.length_b   1.000
_cell.length_c   1.000
_cell.angle_alpha   90.00
_cell.angle_beta   90.00
_cell.angle_gamma   90.00
#
_symmetry.space_group_name_H-M   'P 1'
#
loop_
_entity.id
_entity.type
_entity.pdbx_description
1 polymer ?
#
loop_
_entity_poly.entity_id
_entity_poly.type
_entity_poly.pdbx_seq_one_letter_code
_entity_poly.pdbx_strand_id
1 'polypeptide(L)'
;MRTTLDAALQRRLEDLLLGWRARLPERTSAAILVVDAQTMAVRAYLGSIDLADERRFGHVDMVRSLRSPGSTLKPFLYGMALDDGLIHSESLLQDVPRRYGDYRPGNFSMGFSGPVSASSALALSLNLPAVQLLEAYGPKRFAAQLRMAGMPLILPPLAEPNLSLILGGAGSRLEDLVGGYAALARGGNSARVRLQPQDPLLERRLLSPGAAWIIRRILSGQARPDRDPHAELVQRPQLAWKTGTSYGFRDAWSIGVGPRYLIGVWIGRPDGTPVPGQFGLASAAPLMLQVHDLLSNRDSQRGISVPVERVPANVGVAAICWPLGQPMSKKDPNCRRQRFAWTLDGTTPPTLQAADQPLGLGLRESVWVNDQGLRVDGSCPGAKARDIALWPAPLEP
;
A
#
# COMPACT_ATOMS: atom_id res chain seq x y z
N MET A 1 1.83 -26.17 -27.74
CA MET A 1 2.35 -25.32 -26.63
C MET A 1 1.56 -25.65 -25.36
N ARG A 2 2.23 -25.97 -24.23
CA ARG A 2 1.56 -26.25 -22.95
C ARG A 2 1.74 -25.05 -22.02
N THR A 3 0.66 -24.55 -21.43
CA THR A 3 0.68 -23.39 -20.53
C THR A 3 0.31 -23.78 -19.10
N THR A 4 0.41 -22.83 -18.18
CA THR A 4 -0.03 -22.95 -16.77
C THR A 4 -1.51 -22.65 -16.55
N LEU A 5 -2.20 -22.19 -17.61
CA LEU A 5 -3.60 -21.76 -17.58
C LEU A 5 -4.55 -22.89 -17.18
N ASP A 6 -5.55 -22.54 -16.38
CA ASP A 6 -6.67 -23.42 -16.04
C ASP A 6 -7.81 -23.12 -17.00
N ALA A 7 -8.02 -23.98 -18.00
CA ALA A 7 -8.98 -23.74 -19.08
C ALA A 7 -10.44 -23.54 -18.59
N ALA A 8 -10.82 -24.13 -17.45
CA ALA A 8 -12.14 -23.93 -16.87
C ALA A 8 -12.22 -22.56 -16.15
N LEU A 9 -11.15 -22.14 -15.44
CA LEU A 9 -11.07 -20.82 -14.85
C LEU A 9 -11.11 -19.73 -15.91
N GLN A 10 -10.27 -19.88 -16.94
CA GLN A 10 -10.09 -18.92 -18.02
C GLN A 10 -11.45 -18.58 -18.65
N ARG A 11 -12.19 -19.59 -19.13
CA ARG A 11 -13.52 -19.41 -19.73
C ARG A 11 -14.50 -18.73 -18.79
N ARG A 12 -14.53 -19.13 -17.51
CA ARG A 12 -15.44 -18.54 -16.53
C ARG A 12 -15.13 -17.07 -16.26
N LEU A 13 -13.85 -16.68 -16.29
CA LEU A 13 -13.45 -15.29 -16.13
C LEU A 13 -13.65 -14.47 -17.42
N GLU A 14 -13.56 -15.10 -18.59
CA GLU A 14 -13.92 -14.48 -19.87
C GLU A 14 -15.41 -14.13 -19.89
N ASP A 15 -16.29 -15.06 -19.49
CA ASP A 15 -17.73 -14.82 -19.37
C ASP A 15 -18.04 -13.71 -18.35
N LEU A 16 -17.37 -13.73 -17.19
CA LEU A 16 -17.49 -12.69 -16.17
C LEU A 16 -17.11 -11.31 -16.74
N LEU A 17 -15.97 -11.22 -17.41
CA LEU A 17 -15.46 -9.96 -17.94
C LEU A 17 -16.31 -9.44 -19.11
N LEU A 18 -16.84 -10.34 -19.94
CA LEU A 18 -17.76 -9.99 -21.01
C LEU A 18 -19.08 -9.41 -20.45
N GLY A 19 -19.60 -9.97 -19.35
CA GLY A 19 -20.76 -9.41 -18.64
C GLY A 19 -20.52 -8.00 -18.07
N TRP A 20 -19.26 -7.67 -17.77
CA TRP A 20 -18.86 -6.33 -17.34
C TRP A 20 -18.87 -5.28 -18.46
N ARG A 21 -18.86 -5.70 -19.75
CA ARG A 21 -18.89 -4.80 -20.91
C ARG A 21 -20.02 -3.79 -20.86
N ALA A 22 -21.21 -4.20 -20.42
CA ALA A 22 -22.40 -3.35 -20.33
C ALA A 22 -22.34 -2.34 -19.16
N ARG A 23 -21.49 -2.59 -18.15
CA ARG A 23 -21.32 -1.72 -16.97
C ARG A 23 -20.23 -0.67 -17.16
N LEU A 24 -19.40 -0.82 -18.19
CA LEU A 24 -18.26 0.06 -18.45
C LEU A 24 -18.59 1.08 -19.54
N PRO A 25 -18.13 2.33 -19.41
CA PRO A 25 -18.29 3.34 -20.46
C PRO A 25 -17.78 2.85 -21.82
N GLU A 26 -18.27 3.46 -22.89
CA GLU A 26 -17.83 3.13 -24.24
C GLU A 26 -16.31 3.20 -24.39
N ARG A 27 -15.75 2.30 -25.21
CA ARG A 27 -14.31 2.18 -25.51
C ARG A 27 -13.40 1.88 -24.31
N THR A 28 -13.96 1.67 -23.12
CA THR A 28 -13.23 1.16 -21.93
C THR A 28 -12.84 -0.30 -22.15
N SER A 29 -11.65 -0.69 -21.75
CA SER A 29 -11.20 -2.08 -21.69
C SER A 29 -10.89 -2.45 -20.24
N ALA A 30 -10.54 -3.71 -20.02
CA ALA A 30 -10.19 -4.25 -18.73
C ALA A 30 -9.28 -5.46 -18.90
N ALA A 31 -8.44 -5.72 -17.91
CA ALA A 31 -7.58 -6.88 -17.86
C ALA A 31 -7.68 -7.57 -16.49
N ILE A 32 -7.57 -8.89 -16.50
CA ILE A 32 -7.55 -9.74 -15.30
C ILE A 32 -6.35 -10.67 -15.39
N LEU A 33 -5.55 -10.71 -14.34
CA LEU A 33 -4.46 -11.66 -14.18
C LEU A 33 -4.64 -12.42 -12.86
N VAL A 34 -4.79 -13.74 -12.92
CA VAL A 34 -4.88 -14.61 -11.74
C VAL A 34 -3.65 -15.51 -11.68
N VAL A 35 -2.92 -15.45 -10.57
CA VAL A 35 -1.66 -16.16 -10.38
C VAL A 35 -1.73 -16.98 -9.11
N ASP A 36 -1.30 -18.23 -9.16
CA ASP A 36 -1.09 -19.06 -7.98
C ASP A 36 0.10 -18.49 -7.17
N ALA A 37 -0.14 -18.01 -5.97
CA ALA A 37 0.84 -17.27 -5.16
C ALA A 37 2.04 -18.12 -4.75
N GLN A 38 1.90 -19.46 -4.69
CA GLN A 38 2.98 -20.36 -4.27
C GLN A 38 3.89 -20.77 -5.42
N THR A 39 3.31 -21.01 -6.58
CA THR A 39 4.06 -21.49 -7.75
C THR A 39 4.36 -20.41 -8.77
N MET A 40 3.73 -19.24 -8.63
CA MET A 40 3.67 -18.15 -9.62
C MET A 40 3.09 -18.56 -10.97
N ALA A 41 2.40 -19.69 -11.04
CA ALA A 41 1.74 -20.17 -12.24
C ALA A 41 0.51 -19.30 -12.56
N VAL A 42 0.49 -18.72 -13.76
CA VAL A 42 -0.69 -17.99 -14.26
C VAL A 42 -1.84 -18.97 -14.48
N ARG A 43 -2.95 -18.77 -13.77
CA ARG A 43 -4.14 -19.63 -13.87
C ARG A 43 -5.20 -19.06 -14.80
N ALA A 44 -5.26 -17.74 -14.93
CA ALA A 44 -6.06 -17.06 -15.94
C ALA A 44 -5.38 -15.76 -16.37
N TYR A 45 -5.51 -15.44 -17.66
CA TYR A 45 -4.87 -14.31 -18.32
C TYR A 45 -5.85 -13.69 -19.31
N LEU A 46 -6.34 -12.50 -18.99
CA LEU A 46 -7.26 -11.74 -19.85
C LEU A 46 -6.64 -10.37 -20.08
N GLY A 47 -6.14 -10.13 -21.30
CA GLY A 47 -5.51 -8.86 -21.70
C GLY A 47 -6.50 -7.77 -22.08
N SER A 48 -7.75 -8.13 -22.39
CA SER A 48 -8.81 -7.22 -22.81
C SER A 48 -10.19 -7.86 -22.52
N ILE A 49 -11.27 -7.07 -22.66
CA ILE A 49 -12.65 -7.55 -22.45
C ILE A 49 -13.09 -8.50 -23.56
N ASP A 50 -12.82 -8.11 -24.81
CA ASP A 50 -13.30 -8.79 -26.02
C ASP A 50 -12.25 -8.54 -27.12
N LEU A 51 -11.57 -9.60 -27.55
CA LEU A 51 -10.51 -9.52 -28.58
C LEU A 51 -11.04 -9.00 -29.92
N ALA A 52 -12.32 -9.22 -30.22
CA ALA A 52 -12.94 -8.83 -31.47
C ALA A 52 -13.50 -7.39 -31.46
N ASP A 53 -13.55 -6.72 -30.30
CA ASP A 53 -14.05 -5.35 -30.19
C ASP A 53 -12.95 -4.32 -30.52
N GLU A 54 -12.85 -3.95 -31.80
CA GLU A 54 -11.92 -2.91 -32.27
C GLU A 54 -12.14 -1.55 -31.59
N ARG A 55 -13.38 -1.20 -31.25
CA ARG A 55 -13.70 0.10 -30.60
C ARG A 55 -13.13 0.20 -29.19
N ARG A 56 -12.91 -0.95 -28.53
CA ARG A 56 -12.27 -1.05 -27.21
C ARG A 56 -10.79 -1.43 -27.30
N PHE A 57 -10.22 -1.44 -28.51
CA PHE A 57 -8.86 -1.90 -28.78
C PHE A 57 -8.63 -3.32 -28.25
N GLY A 58 -9.53 -4.26 -28.57
CA GLY A 58 -9.52 -5.65 -28.08
C GLY A 58 -8.18 -6.37 -28.25
N HIS A 59 -7.40 -6.04 -29.28
CA HIS A 59 -6.07 -6.62 -29.55
C HIS A 59 -4.96 -6.09 -28.63
N VAL A 60 -5.18 -5.02 -27.87
CA VAL A 60 -4.17 -4.44 -26.97
C VAL A 60 -4.18 -5.18 -25.64
N ASP A 61 -3.08 -5.88 -25.36
CA ASP A 61 -2.87 -6.57 -24.10
C ASP A 61 -2.55 -5.60 -22.96
N MET A 62 -3.54 -5.37 -22.12
CA MET A 62 -3.45 -4.46 -20.99
C MET A 62 -2.75 -5.07 -19.76
N VAL A 63 -2.51 -6.38 -19.73
CA VAL A 63 -1.66 -6.99 -18.69
C VAL A 63 -0.21 -6.54 -18.86
N ARG A 64 0.25 -6.46 -20.12
CA ARG A 64 1.62 -6.08 -20.46
C ARG A 64 1.76 -4.60 -20.80
N SER A 65 0.68 -3.87 -21.03
CA SER A 65 0.78 -2.45 -21.37
C SER A 65 1.39 -1.62 -20.24
N LEU A 66 2.22 -0.62 -20.60
CA LEU A 66 2.78 0.34 -19.65
C LEU A 66 1.72 1.37 -19.28
N ARG A 67 1.40 1.46 -17.99
CA ARG A 67 0.40 2.37 -17.44
C ARG A 67 0.85 2.94 -16.10
N SER A 68 0.30 4.09 -15.72
CA SER A 68 0.61 4.67 -14.41
C SER A 68 0.05 3.76 -13.30
N PRO A 69 0.86 3.22 -12.38
CA PRO A 69 0.40 2.33 -11.32
C PRO A 69 -0.43 3.07 -10.25
N GLY A 70 -0.36 4.40 -10.22
CA GLY A 70 -1.01 5.21 -9.19
C GLY A 70 -0.55 4.79 -7.79
N SER A 71 -1.50 4.65 -6.87
CA SER A 71 -1.25 4.30 -5.46
C SER A 71 -0.90 2.82 -5.18
N THR A 72 -0.79 1.95 -6.19
CA THR A 72 -0.38 0.55 -5.98
C THR A 72 1.08 0.42 -5.53
N LEU A 73 1.90 1.47 -5.63
CA LEU A 73 3.27 1.44 -5.14
C LEU A 73 3.40 1.65 -3.62
N LYS A 74 2.38 2.21 -2.97
CA LYS A 74 2.41 2.58 -1.54
C LYS A 74 2.73 1.41 -0.61
N PRO A 75 2.16 0.20 -0.75
CA PRO A 75 2.50 -0.93 0.11
C PRO A 75 4.00 -1.24 0.15
N PHE A 76 4.69 -1.13 -0.99
CA PHE A 76 6.12 -1.40 -1.06
C PHE A 76 6.93 -0.34 -0.33
N LEU A 77 6.59 0.95 -0.49
CA LEU A 77 7.26 2.03 0.22
C LEU A 77 7.11 1.87 1.74
N TYR A 78 5.88 1.61 2.21
CA TYR A 78 5.62 1.43 3.63
C TYR A 78 6.32 0.18 4.17
N GLY A 79 6.36 -0.91 3.41
CA GLY A 79 7.09 -2.12 3.77
C GLY A 79 8.60 -1.89 3.88
N MET A 80 9.20 -1.23 2.89
CA MET A 80 10.64 -0.91 2.91
C MET A 80 11.00 0.08 4.03
N ALA A 81 10.10 1.01 4.37
CA ALA A 81 10.29 1.90 5.49
C ALA A 81 10.17 1.21 6.86
N LEU A 82 9.34 0.15 6.97
CA LEU A 82 9.33 -0.74 8.14
C LEU A 82 10.65 -1.50 8.24
N ASP A 83 11.15 -2.06 7.12
CA ASP A 83 12.43 -2.80 7.07
C ASP A 83 13.62 -1.94 7.50
N ASP A 84 13.65 -0.67 7.10
CA ASP A 84 14.70 0.28 7.48
C ASP A 84 14.51 0.88 8.89
N GLY A 85 13.44 0.51 9.60
CA GLY A 85 13.13 1.04 10.93
C GLY A 85 12.74 2.52 10.94
N LEU A 86 12.34 3.10 9.79
CA LEU A 86 11.91 4.50 9.69
C LEU A 86 10.53 4.74 10.29
N ILE A 87 9.66 3.71 10.24
CA ILE A 87 8.31 3.75 10.80
C ILE A 87 7.96 2.41 11.47
N HIS A 88 6.90 2.43 12.27
CA HIS A 88 6.10 1.27 12.68
C HIS A 88 4.65 1.47 12.22
N SER A 89 3.75 0.49 12.43
CA SER A 89 2.38 0.58 11.87
C SER A 89 1.58 1.80 12.35
N GLU A 90 1.83 2.27 13.58
CA GLU A 90 1.16 3.45 14.15
C GLU A 90 1.99 4.74 14.17
N SER A 91 3.06 4.85 13.36
CA SER A 91 3.87 6.07 13.34
C SER A 91 2.99 7.25 12.90
N LEU A 92 3.17 8.39 13.56
CA LEU A 92 2.42 9.60 13.24
C LEU A 92 2.93 10.18 11.92
N LEU A 93 2.03 10.28 10.94
CA LEU A 93 2.25 10.94 9.67
C LEU A 93 1.28 12.12 9.50
N GLN A 94 1.62 13.00 8.57
CA GLN A 94 0.96 14.29 8.39
C GLN A 94 0.12 14.29 7.11
N ASP A 95 -1.21 14.34 7.26
CA ASP A 95 -2.15 14.55 6.16
C ASP A 95 -2.68 15.99 6.19
N VAL A 96 -1.81 16.95 5.91
CA VAL A 96 -2.03 18.40 5.98
C VAL A 96 -1.62 19.07 4.67
N PRO A 97 -2.17 20.23 4.30
CA PRO A 97 -1.76 20.91 3.07
C PRO A 97 -0.25 21.13 3.01
N ARG A 98 0.40 20.69 1.92
CA ARG A 98 1.83 20.92 1.65
C ARG A 98 2.01 21.63 0.31
N ARG A 99 3.07 22.42 0.20
CA ARG A 99 3.49 23.09 -1.05
C ARG A 99 4.95 22.74 -1.32
N TYR A 100 5.21 22.23 -2.52
CA TYR A 100 6.54 21.91 -3.02
C TYR A 100 6.83 22.78 -4.24
N GLY A 101 7.43 23.95 -4.04
CA GLY A 101 7.48 24.97 -5.09
C GLY A 101 6.07 25.28 -5.61
N ASP A 102 5.84 25.07 -6.91
CA ASP A 102 4.52 25.23 -7.55
C ASP A 102 3.61 24.00 -7.43
N TYR A 103 4.14 22.85 -6.99
CA TYR A 103 3.39 21.60 -6.89
C TYR A 103 2.62 21.52 -5.57
N ARG A 104 1.31 21.30 -5.66
CA ARG A 104 0.42 21.08 -4.52
C ARG A 104 -0.23 19.70 -4.62
N PRO A 105 0.39 18.66 -4.04
CA PRO A 105 -0.25 17.37 -4.01
C PRO A 105 -1.54 17.47 -3.19
N GLY A 106 -2.64 16.92 -3.73
CA GLY A 106 -3.91 16.78 -3.02
C GLY A 106 -4.21 15.31 -2.75
N ASN A 107 -5.04 15.04 -1.75
CA ASN A 107 -5.68 13.73 -1.63
C ASN A 107 -6.75 13.56 -2.73
N PHE A 108 -7.10 12.31 -3.00
CA PHE A 108 -8.23 12.01 -3.89
C PHE A 108 -9.57 12.37 -3.24
N SER A 109 -9.67 12.27 -1.91
CA SER A 109 -10.73 12.90 -1.11
C SER A 109 -10.43 14.40 -0.97
N MET A 110 -11.44 15.27 -1.09
CA MET A 110 -11.29 16.73 -1.08
C MET A 110 -10.93 17.35 0.30
N GLY A 111 -10.34 16.58 1.22
CA GLY A 111 -10.04 17.00 2.60
C GLY A 111 -8.72 16.45 3.15
N PHE A 112 -8.26 17.09 4.22
CA PHE A 112 -7.07 16.77 5.00
C PHE A 112 -7.49 16.18 6.34
N SER A 113 -6.88 15.06 6.72
CA SER A 113 -7.21 14.32 7.94
C SER A 113 -6.40 14.78 9.15
N GLY A 114 -5.37 15.61 8.95
CA GLY A 114 -4.44 16.03 9.98
C GLY A 114 -3.56 14.85 10.45
N PRO A 115 -3.53 14.53 11.75
CA PRO A 115 -2.67 13.48 12.29
C PRO A 115 -3.20 12.09 11.97
N VAL A 116 -2.45 11.29 11.21
CA VAL A 116 -2.84 9.93 10.80
C VAL A 116 -1.76 8.91 11.14
N SER A 117 -2.16 7.66 11.40
CA SER A 117 -1.21 6.57 11.55
C SER A 117 -0.73 6.09 10.19
N ALA A 118 0.49 5.56 10.11
CA ALA A 118 1.01 4.93 8.89
C ALA A 118 0.05 3.85 8.34
N SER A 119 -0.52 3.03 9.22
CA SER A 119 -1.52 2.01 8.87
C SER A 119 -2.81 2.62 8.27
N SER A 120 -3.36 3.67 8.89
CA SER A 120 -4.55 4.35 8.38
C SER A 120 -4.27 5.06 7.05
N ALA A 121 -3.11 5.71 6.94
CA ALA A 121 -2.69 6.39 5.73
C ALA A 121 -2.55 5.42 4.55
N LEU A 122 -2.00 4.22 4.78
CA LEU A 122 -1.92 3.17 3.76
C LEU A 122 -3.29 2.60 3.40
N ALA A 123 -4.12 2.28 4.40
CA ALA A 123 -5.45 1.70 4.21
C ALA A 123 -6.39 2.66 3.45
N LEU A 124 -6.38 3.95 3.81
CA LEU A 124 -7.14 5.01 3.14
C LEU A 124 -6.43 5.53 1.88
N SER A 125 -5.22 5.05 1.58
CA SER A 125 -4.42 5.43 0.42
C SER A 125 -4.16 6.94 0.32
N LEU A 126 -3.91 7.60 1.45
CA LEU A 126 -3.65 9.05 1.51
C LEU A 126 -2.36 9.39 0.75
N ASN A 127 -2.36 10.53 0.07
CA ASN A 127 -1.23 10.94 -0.78
C ASN A 127 -0.14 11.61 0.04
N LEU A 128 -0.50 12.52 0.94
CA LEU A 128 0.51 13.36 1.60
C LEU A 128 1.39 12.62 2.60
N PRO A 129 0.85 11.72 3.44
CA PRO A 129 1.67 10.81 4.25
C PRO A 129 2.62 9.95 3.41
N ALA A 130 2.18 9.48 2.24
CA ALA A 130 3.02 8.66 1.37
C ALA A 130 4.14 9.48 0.72
N VAL A 131 3.89 10.74 0.37
CA VAL A 131 4.90 11.67 -0.11
C VAL A 131 5.90 12.01 0.99
N GLN A 132 5.43 12.30 2.21
CA GLN A 132 6.29 12.50 3.39
C GLN A 132 7.22 11.31 3.62
N LEU A 133 6.69 10.09 3.53
CA LEU A 133 7.48 8.88 3.71
C LEU A 133 8.49 8.67 2.58
N LEU A 134 8.11 8.93 1.32
CA LEU A 134 9.01 8.81 0.18
C LEU A 134 10.14 9.83 0.22
N GLU A 135 9.88 11.02 0.75
CA GLU A 135 10.87 12.07 0.98
C GLU A 135 11.93 11.60 1.98
N ALA A 136 11.51 11.04 3.11
CA ALA A 136 12.44 10.48 4.10
C ALA A 136 13.19 9.22 3.59
N TYR A 137 12.51 8.37 2.82
CA TYR A 137 13.09 7.13 2.30
C TYR A 137 14.04 7.35 1.10
N GLY A 138 13.72 8.34 0.25
CA GLY A 138 14.43 8.69 -0.96
C GLY A 138 13.84 8.06 -2.24
N PRO A 139 13.39 8.85 -3.24
CA PRO A 139 12.76 8.32 -4.45
C PRO A 139 13.71 7.51 -5.35
N LYS A 140 14.98 7.92 -5.44
CA LYS A 140 16.02 7.19 -6.21
C LYS A 140 16.29 5.81 -5.61
N ARG A 141 16.40 5.74 -4.28
CA ARG A 141 16.55 4.49 -3.51
C ARG A 141 15.34 3.58 -3.75
N PHE A 142 14.13 4.11 -3.60
CA PHE A 142 12.90 3.34 -3.79
C PHE A 142 12.79 2.73 -5.19
N ALA A 143 13.01 3.52 -6.24
CA ALA A 143 12.99 3.02 -7.62
C ALA A 143 14.08 1.96 -7.87
N ALA A 144 15.28 2.14 -7.30
CA ALA A 144 16.36 1.15 -7.41
C ALA A 144 16.00 -0.17 -6.73
N GLN A 145 15.41 -0.13 -5.52
CA GLN A 145 14.97 -1.32 -4.78
C GLN A 145 13.88 -2.09 -5.54
N LEU A 146 12.87 -1.40 -6.08
CA LEU A 146 11.84 -2.03 -6.92
C LEU A 146 12.44 -2.71 -8.15
N ARG A 147 13.37 -2.05 -8.85
CA ARG A 147 14.08 -2.64 -10.00
C ARG A 147 14.87 -3.89 -9.60
N MET A 148 15.61 -3.85 -8.50
CA MET A 148 16.34 -5.01 -8.00
C MET A 148 15.40 -6.17 -7.68
N ALA A 149 14.24 -5.88 -7.10
CA ALA A 149 13.19 -6.85 -6.82
C ALA A 149 12.37 -7.31 -8.05
N GLY A 150 12.76 -6.92 -9.27
CA GLY A 150 12.11 -7.37 -10.50
C GLY A 150 10.84 -6.61 -10.85
N MET A 151 10.65 -5.42 -10.28
CA MET A 151 9.56 -4.50 -10.59
C MET A 151 10.10 -3.18 -11.19
N PRO A 152 10.69 -3.21 -12.39
CA PRO A 152 11.25 -2.00 -12.98
C PRO A 152 10.14 -0.98 -13.27
N LEU A 153 10.33 0.25 -12.82
CA LEU A 153 9.49 1.38 -13.19
C LEU A 153 10.05 2.07 -14.43
N ILE A 154 9.18 2.38 -15.38
CA ILE A 154 9.56 3.09 -16.61
C ILE A 154 9.29 4.59 -16.43
N LEU A 155 10.34 5.40 -16.57
CA LEU A 155 10.24 6.85 -16.49
C LEU A 155 10.23 7.47 -17.89
N PRO A 156 9.68 8.69 -18.05
CA PRO A 156 9.88 9.47 -19.27
C PRO A 156 11.36 9.64 -19.61
N PRO A 157 11.73 9.83 -20.89
CA PRO A 157 13.11 10.09 -21.26
C PRO A 157 13.72 11.23 -20.46
N LEU A 158 14.97 11.07 -20.00
CA LEU A 158 15.72 12.04 -19.20
C LEU A 158 15.15 12.35 -17.80
N ALA A 159 14.03 11.74 -17.41
CA ALA A 159 13.48 11.94 -16.07
C ALA A 159 14.20 11.09 -15.02
N GLU A 160 14.44 11.70 -13.86
CA GLU A 160 14.93 10.98 -12.67
C GLU A 160 13.78 10.64 -11.70
N PRO A 161 13.91 9.57 -10.90
CA PRO A 161 12.97 9.27 -9.83
C PRO A 161 12.80 10.45 -8.86
N ASN A 162 11.56 10.89 -8.67
CA ASN A 162 11.19 11.99 -7.77
C ASN A 162 9.92 11.64 -6.96
N LEU A 163 9.42 12.56 -6.14
CA LEU A 163 8.29 12.33 -5.25
C LEU A 163 6.98 11.99 -5.97
N SER A 164 6.81 12.36 -7.25
CA SER A 164 5.61 12.01 -8.02
C SER A 164 5.48 10.50 -8.25
N LEU A 165 6.57 9.74 -8.11
CA LEU A 165 6.61 8.31 -8.32
C LEU A 165 5.61 7.56 -7.43
N ILE A 166 5.48 7.92 -6.15
CA ILE A 166 4.52 7.28 -5.23
C ILE A 166 3.05 7.58 -5.55
N LEU A 167 2.82 8.56 -6.44
CA LEU A 167 1.51 8.97 -6.92
C LEU A 167 1.23 8.46 -8.35
N GLY A 168 2.14 7.67 -8.93
CA GLY A 168 1.99 7.13 -10.28
C GLY A 168 2.75 7.90 -11.37
N GLY A 169 3.70 8.76 -11.03
CA GLY A 169 4.58 9.47 -11.98
C GLY A 169 5.56 8.58 -12.77
N ALA A 170 5.27 7.29 -12.91
CA ALA A 170 6.05 6.29 -13.63
C ALA A 170 5.12 5.27 -14.31
N GLY A 171 5.61 4.50 -15.26
CA GLY A 171 4.90 3.39 -15.89
C GLY A 171 5.24 2.04 -15.25
N SER A 172 4.25 1.16 -15.14
CA SER A 172 4.39 -0.25 -14.73
C SER A 172 3.45 -1.12 -15.55
N ARG A 173 3.73 -2.42 -15.62
CA ARG A 173 2.81 -3.43 -16.17
C ARG A 173 1.99 -4.08 -15.05
N LEU A 174 0.83 -4.63 -15.37
CA LEU A 174 0.02 -5.38 -14.41
C LEU A 174 0.76 -6.63 -13.92
N GLU A 175 1.45 -7.32 -14.83
CA GLU A 175 2.24 -8.51 -14.51
C GLU A 175 3.36 -8.23 -13.50
N ASP A 176 4.04 -7.08 -13.63
CA ASP A 176 5.12 -6.66 -12.71
C ASP A 176 4.54 -6.31 -11.33
N LEU A 177 3.40 -5.61 -11.30
CA LEU A 177 2.68 -5.32 -10.05
C LEU A 177 2.26 -6.61 -9.34
N VAL A 178 1.60 -7.54 -10.04
CA VAL A 178 1.17 -8.82 -9.46
C VAL A 178 2.39 -9.62 -8.96
N GLY A 179 3.48 -9.66 -9.72
CA GLY A 179 4.73 -10.30 -9.29
C GLY A 179 5.36 -9.66 -8.05
N GLY A 180 5.22 -8.35 -7.91
CA GLY A 180 5.60 -7.59 -6.70
C GLY A 180 4.76 -7.92 -5.47
N TYR A 181 3.45 -7.89 -5.62
CA TYR A 181 2.49 -8.19 -4.54
C TYR A 181 2.61 -9.64 -4.05
N ALA A 182 3.24 -10.54 -4.82
CA ALA A 182 3.62 -11.86 -4.36
C ALA A 182 4.45 -11.81 -3.07
N ALA A 183 5.25 -10.76 -2.85
CA ALA A 183 6.02 -10.57 -1.62
C ALA A 183 5.15 -10.64 -0.36
N LEU A 184 3.91 -10.15 -0.42
CA LEU A 184 2.99 -10.17 0.72
C LEU A 184 2.48 -11.59 1.04
N ALA A 185 2.47 -12.50 0.08
CA ALA A 185 2.09 -13.90 0.28
C ALA A 185 3.29 -14.86 0.46
N ARG A 186 4.51 -14.39 0.16
CA ARG A 186 5.72 -15.21 0.04
C ARG A 186 6.84 -14.77 0.98
N GLY A 187 6.50 -14.32 2.19
CA GLY A 187 7.49 -13.93 3.20
C GLY A 187 8.46 -12.85 2.70
N GLY A 188 7.96 -11.91 1.90
CA GLY A 188 8.71 -10.78 1.37
C GLY A 188 9.42 -11.00 0.03
N ASN A 189 9.26 -12.16 -0.60
CA ASN A 189 9.83 -12.43 -1.93
C ASN A 189 8.86 -12.08 -3.07
N SER A 190 9.21 -11.11 -3.91
CA SER A 190 8.56 -10.95 -5.20
C SER A 190 9.00 -12.06 -6.15
N ALA A 191 8.20 -12.32 -7.18
CA ALA A 191 8.55 -13.33 -8.16
C ALA A 191 7.95 -13.04 -9.53
N ARG A 192 8.64 -13.48 -10.58
CA ARG A 192 8.12 -13.39 -11.95
C ARG A 192 7.00 -14.41 -12.15
N VAL A 193 5.92 -13.99 -12.82
CA VAL A 193 4.83 -14.88 -13.22
C VAL A 193 5.31 -15.93 -14.24
N ARG A 194 4.78 -17.14 -14.16
CA ARG A 194 5.11 -18.30 -15.02
C ARG A 194 3.95 -18.65 -15.92
N LEU A 195 4.18 -18.58 -17.24
CA LEU A 195 3.18 -18.85 -18.27
C LEU A 195 3.23 -20.31 -18.74
N GLN A 196 4.38 -20.96 -18.59
CA GLN A 196 4.60 -22.34 -18.99
C GLN A 196 5.08 -23.18 -17.79
N PRO A 197 4.73 -24.48 -17.73
CA PRO A 197 5.12 -25.33 -16.60
C PRO A 197 6.64 -25.40 -16.38
N GLN A 198 7.42 -25.32 -17.46
CA GLN A 198 8.89 -25.37 -17.42
C GLN A 198 9.55 -24.03 -17.14
N ASP A 199 8.81 -22.92 -17.13
CA ASP A 199 9.39 -21.63 -16.75
C ASP A 199 9.93 -21.73 -15.31
N PRO A 200 11.16 -21.29 -15.03
CA PRO A 200 11.70 -21.34 -13.68
C PRO A 200 10.97 -20.35 -12.76
N LEU A 201 10.88 -20.68 -11.47
CA LEU A 201 10.45 -19.73 -10.46
C LEU A 201 11.60 -18.76 -10.17
N LEU A 202 11.47 -17.53 -10.68
CA LEU A 202 12.47 -16.47 -10.49
C LEU A 202 12.02 -15.53 -9.38
N GLU A 203 12.63 -15.69 -8.20
CA GLU A 203 12.29 -14.92 -7.00
C GLU A 203 13.35 -13.89 -6.67
N ARG A 204 12.92 -12.78 -6.06
CA ARG A 204 13.81 -11.74 -5.56
C ARG A 204 13.28 -11.22 -4.22
N ARG A 205 14.18 -10.91 -3.29
CA ARG A 205 13.81 -10.31 -2.01
C ARG A 205 13.32 -8.87 -2.28
N LEU A 206 12.12 -8.55 -1.81
CA LEU A 206 11.54 -7.20 -1.87
C LEU A 206 11.37 -6.60 -0.48
N LEU A 207 10.90 -7.40 0.48
CA LEU A 207 10.65 -7.02 1.88
C LEU A 207 11.20 -8.10 2.83
N SER A 208 11.43 -7.77 4.10
CA SER A 208 11.56 -8.81 5.13
C SER A 208 10.24 -9.57 5.33
N PRO A 209 10.27 -10.81 5.87
CA PRO A 209 9.04 -11.53 6.22
C PRO A 209 8.12 -10.75 7.16
N GLY A 210 8.69 -10.04 8.15
CA GLY A 210 7.94 -9.26 9.12
C GLY A 210 7.26 -8.04 8.50
N ALA A 211 7.96 -7.26 7.68
CA ALA A 211 7.35 -6.13 6.98
C ALA A 211 6.26 -6.59 6.01
N ALA A 212 6.50 -7.65 5.24
CA ALA A 212 5.49 -8.22 4.33
C ALA A 212 4.22 -8.63 5.09
N TRP A 213 4.36 -9.28 6.25
CA TRP A 213 3.24 -9.67 7.10
C TRP A 213 2.48 -8.45 7.65
N ILE A 214 3.18 -7.44 8.18
CA ILE A 214 2.55 -6.21 8.71
C ILE A 214 1.77 -5.49 7.61
N ILE A 215 2.36 -5.32 6.43
CA ILE A 215 1.70 -4.66 5.29
C ILE A 215 0.47 -5.46 4.84
N ARG A 216 0.57 -6.79 4.76
CA ARG A 216 -0.58 -7.64 4.42
C ARG A 216 -1.72 -7.47 5.41
N ARG A 217 -1.44 -7.45 6.72
CA ARG A 217 -2.44 -7.21 7.79
C ARG A 217 -3.10 -5.85 7.68
N ILE A 218 -2.33 -4.79 7.40
CA ILE A 218 -2.89 -3.45 7.18
C ILE A 218 -3.86 -3.47 5.99
N LEU A 219 -3.45 -4.07 4.87
CA LEU A 219 -4.26 -4.14 3.65
C LEU A 219 -5.46 -5.10 3.75
N SER A 220 -5.50 -5.96 4.77
CA SER A 220 -6.66 -6.80 5.07
C SER A 220 -7.58 -6.20 6.14
N GLY A 221 -7.38 -4.93 6.53
CA GLY A 221 -8.19 -4.23 7.53
C GLY A 221 -7.85 -4.56 8.99
N GLN A 222 -6.77 -5.29 9.24
CA GLN A 222 -6.34 -5.76 10.58
C GLN A 222 -5.11 -4.98 11.07
N ALA A 223 -5.16 -3.66 10.88
CA ALA A 223 -4.06 -2.75 11.18
C ALA A 223 -3.79 -2.53 12.69
N ARG A 224 -4.81 -2.75 13.55
CA ARG A 224 -4.79 -2.38 14.96
C ARG A 224 -4.82 -3.61 15.89
N PRO A 225 -3.68 -3.97 16.53
CA PRO A 225 -3.62 -5.11 17.44
C PRO A 225 -4.57 -5.02 18.63
N ASP A 226 -4.86 -3.79 19.10
CA ASP A 226 -5.70 -3.51 20.28
C ASP A 226 -7.21 -3.61 20.04
N ARG A 227 -7.62 -3.46 18.77
CA ARG A 227 -9.02 -3.57 18.35
C ARG A 227 -9.35 -4.95 17.78
N ASP A 228 -8.46 -5.92 17.98
CA ASP A 228 -8.66 -7.32 17.58
C ASP A 228 -8.87 -8.28 18.76
N PRO A 229 -9.85 -8.04 19.69
CA PRO A 229 -10.16 -8.96 20.78
C PRO A 229 -10.86 -10.25 20.31
N HIS A 230 -11.06 -10.45 19.00
CA HIS A 230 -11.63 -11.66 18.38
C HIS A 230 -10.70 -12.32 17.35
N ALA A 231 -9.39 -12.14 17.47
CA ALA A 231 -8.41 -12.82 16.62
C ALA A 231 -8.50 -14.38 16.67
N GLU A 232 -9.23 -14.95 17.64
CA GLU A 232 -9.47 -16.39 17.76
C GLU A 232 -10.85 -16.88 17.27
N LEU A 233 -11.82 -16.00 16.98
CA LEU A 233 -13.13 -16.40 16.45
C LEU A 233 -13.53 -15.55 15.25
N VAL A 234 -13.23 -16.07 14.05
CA VAL A 234 -13.80 -15.68 12.75
C VAL A 234 -13.39 -14.28 12.27
N GLN A 235 -12.22 -14.16 11.63
CA GLN A 235 -12.05 -13.61 10.27
C GLN A 235 -10.62 -13.90 9.78
N ARG A 236 -10.46 -15.02 9.05
CA ARG A 236 -9.29 -15.23 8.20
C ARG A 236 -9.25 -14.04 7.24
N PRO A 237 -8.19 -13.21 7.17
CA PRO A 237 -8.12 -12.21 6.11
C PRO A 237 -8.10 -12.96 4.76
N GLN A 238 -9.26 -13.06 4.13
CA GLN A 238 -9.42 -13.80 2.87
C GLN A 238 -8.72 -13.06 1.73
N LEU A 239 -8.50 -11.75 1.89
CA LEU A 239 -7.97 -10.91 0.84
C LEU A 239 -7.35 -9.63 1.43
N ALA A 240 -6.04 -9.48 1.28
CA ALA A 240 -5.39 -8.18 1.41
C ALA A 240 -5.39 -7.51 0.04
N TRP A 241 -5.73 -6.23 -0.07
CA TRP A 241 -5.82 -5.61 -1.40
C TRP A 241 -5.49 -4.14 -1.37
N LYS A 242 -5.13 -3.62 -2.54
CA LYS A 242 -4.81 -2.21 -2.74
C LYS A 242 -5.31 -1.73 -4.08
N THR A 243 -5.94 -0.57 -4.06
CA THR A 243 -6.34 0.17 -5.27
C THR A 243 -5.25 1.12 -5.75
N GLY A 244 -5.29 1.41 -7.04
CA GLY A 244 -4.56 2.52 -7.64
C GLY A 244 -5.46 3.29 -8.60
N THR A 245 -5.26 4.60 -8.67
CA THR A 245 -5.90 5.44 -9.67
C THR A 245 -4.80 6.35 -10.22
N SER A 246 -4.63 6.37 -11.54
CA SER A 246 -3.69 7.30 -12.17
C SER A 246 -4.26 8.71 -12.24
N TYR A 247 -3.37 9.69 -12.42
CA TYR A 247 -3.77 11.08 -12.58
C TYR A 247 -4.76 11.24 -13.76
N GLY A 248 -5.83 12.01 -13.54
CA GLY A 248 -6.86 12.24 -14.55
C GLY A 248 -7.74 11.02 -14.86
N PHE A 249 -7.86 10.05 -13.94
CA PHE A 249 -8.79 8.92 -14.08
C PHE A 249 -8.55 8.06 -15.34
N ARG A 250 -7.28 7.88 -15.75
CA ARG A 250 -6.95 7.11 -16.96
C ARG A 250 -6.87 5.60 -16.69
N ASP A 251 -6.42 5.25 -15.50
CA ASP A 251 -6.19 3.87 -15.06
C ASP A 251 -6.81 3.64 -13.69
N ALA A 252 -7.64 2.61 -13.58
CA ALA A 252 -8.14 2.07 -12.34
C ALA A 252 -7.54 0.69 -12.09
N TRP A 253 -6.84 0.54 -10.98
CA TRP A 253 -6.18 -0.70 -10.57
C TRP A 253 -6.80 -1.27 -9.30
N SER A 254 -6.80 -2.59 -9.21
CA SER A 254 -6.96 -3.31 -7.95
C SER A 254 -6.06 -4.54 -7.94
N ILE A 255 -5.16 -4.64 -6.97
CA ILE A 255 -4.30 -5.81 -6.77
C ILE A 255 -4.68 -6.46 -5.44
N GLY A 256 -5.08 -7.73 -5.49
CA GLY A 256 -5.49 -8.56 -4.38
C GLY A 256 -4.49 -9.68 -4.10
N VAL A 257 -4.27 -9.97 -2.83
CA VAL A 257 -3.43 -11.02 -2.27
C VAL A 257 -4.31 -11.90 -1.39
N GLY A 258 -4.84 -12.97 -1.98
CA GLY A 258 -5.59 -13.98 -1.26
C GLY A 258 -4.69 -15.09 -0.71
N PRO A 259 -5.25 -16.06 0.04
CA PRO A 259 -4.53 -17.20 0.59
C PRO A 259 -3.70 -18.01 -0.41
N ARG A 260 -4.24 -18.17 -1.63
CA ARG A 260 -3.63 -19.00 -2.68
C ARG A 260 -3.41 -18.25 -3.98
N TYR A 261 -4.20 -17.21 -4.24
CA TYR A 261 -4.17 -16.50 -5.50
C TYR A 261 -3.81 -15.04 -5.31
N LEU A 262 -2.98 -14.53 -6.22
CA LEU A 262 -2.81 -13.12 -6.50
C LEU A 262 -3.77 -12.76 -7.64
N ILE A 263 -4.43 -11.62 -7.52
CA ILE A 263 -5.42 -11.15 -8.49
C ILE A 263 -5.05 -9.73 -8.88
N GLY A 264 -4.72 -9.51 -10.15
CA GLY A 264 -4.51 -8.19 -10.71
C GLY A 264 -5.68 -7.81 -11.62
N VAL A 265 -6.25 -6.62 -11.41
CA VAL A 265 -7.27 -6.04 -12.29
C VAL A 265 -6.85 -4.65 -12.70
N TRP A 266 -7.00 -4.37 -14.00
CA TRP A 266 -6.92 -3.03 -14.58
C TRP A 266 -8.21 -2.72 -15.34
N ILE A 267 -8.70 -1.48 -15.25
CA ILE A 267 -9.81 -0.96 -16.04
C ILE A 267 -9.43 0.46 -16.50
N GLY A 268 -9.69 0.76 -17.77
CA GLY A 268 -9.38 2.07 -18.35
C GLY A 268 -9.49 2.04 -19.86
N ARG A 269 -9.02 3.08 -20.54
CA ARG A 269 -9.00 3.09 -22.01
C ARG A 269 -7.61 2.77 -22.54
N PRO A 270 -7.45 1.83 -23.50
CA PRO A 270 -6.15 1.54 -24.09
C PRO A 270 -5.51 2.73 -24.82
N ASP A 271 -6.28 3.70 -25.30
CA ASP A 271 -5.74 4.96 -25.84
C ASP A 271 -5.26 5.95 -24.76
N GLY A 272 -5.43 5.61 -23.48
CA GLY A 272 -5.06 6.44 -22.35
C GLY A 272 -6.01 7.61 -22.07
N THR A 273 -7.12 7.75 -22.79
CA THR A 273 -8.09 8.83 -22.57
C THR A 273 -8.67 8.76 -21.15
N PRO A 274 -8.82 9.90 -20.44
CA PRO A 274 -9.49 9.97 -19.14
C PRO A 274 -10.88 9.32 -19.16
N VAL A 275 -11.23 8.61 -18.09
CA VAL A 275 -12.57 8.08 -17.87
C VAL A 275 -13.08 8.57 -16.51
N PRO A 276 -13.59 9.82 -16.43
CA PRO A 276 -14.15 10.35 -15.18
C PRO A 276 -15.19 9.41 -14.57
N GLY A 277 -15.14 9.25 -13.25
CA GLY A 277 -15.99 8.30 -12.52
C GLY A 277 -15.49 6.86 -12.52
N GLN A 278 -14.47 6.51 -13.31
CA GLN A 278 -13.77 5.23 -13.21
C GLN A 278 -12.47 5.41 -12.43
N PHE A 279 -12.39 4.76 -11.27
CA PHE A 279 -11.22 4.76 -10.41
C PHE A 279 -11.17 3.45 -9.61
N GLY A 280 -10.01 3.12 -9.02
CA GLY A 280 -9.75 1.79 -8.46
C GLY A 280 -10.87 1.24 -7.56
N LEU A 281 -11.40 2.07 -6.64
CA LEU A 281 -12.46 1.66 -5.70
C LEU A 281 -13.84 1.51 -6.35
N ALA A 282 -14.17 2.34 -7.36
CA ALA A 282 -15.48 2.31 -8.01
C ALA A 282 -15.60 1.22 -9.08
N SER A 283 -14.49 0.76 -9.67
CA SER A 283 -14.53 -0.15 -10.82
C SER A 283 -13.64 -1.37 -10.69
N ALA A 284 -12.32 -1.20 -10.61
CA ALA A 284 -11.38 -2.33 -10.59
C ALA A 284 -11.55 -3.22 -9.34
N ALA A 285 -11.85 -2.63 -8.19
CA ALA A 285 -12.03 -3.36 -6.93
C ALA A 285 -13.27 -4.26 -6.92
N PRO A 286 -14.49 -3.79 -7.30
CA PRO A 286 -15.64 -4.69 -7.40
C PRO A 286 -15.44 -5.87 -8.36
N LEU A 287 -14.73 -5.68 -9.48
CA LEU A 287 -14.38 -6.78 -10.38
C LEU A 287 -13.41 -7.76 -9.71
N MET A 288 -12.36 -7.25 -9.05
CA MET A 288 -11.38 -8.06 -8.32
C MET A 288 -12.04 -8.88 -7.19
N LEU A 289 -13.00 -8.30 -6.45
CA LEU A 289 -13.77 -9.00 -5.42
C LEU A 289 -14.62 -10.12 -6.00
N GLN A 290 -15.29 -9.92 -7.14
CA GLN A 290 -16.03 -10.99 -7.82
C GLN A 290 -15.11 -12.13 -8.28
N VAL A 291 -13.91 -11.81 -8.77
CA VAL A 291 -12.89 -12.83 -9.11
C VAL A 291 -12.46 -13.58 -7.86
N HIS A 292 -12.23 -12.88 -6.74
CA HIS A 292 -11.89 -13.49 -5.47
C HIS A 292 -12.98 -14.44 -4.97
N ASP A 293 -14.24 -14.01 -4.95
CA ASP A 293 -15.37 -14.83 -4.50
C ASP A 293 -15.53 -16.09 -5.35
N LEU A 294 -15.34 -15.98 -6.67
CA LEU A 294 -15.35 -17.12 -7.58
C LEU A 294 -14.25 -18.14 -7.23
N LEU A 295 -13.03 -17.66 -6.96
CA LEU A 295 -11.88 -18.50 -6.59
C LEU A 295 -12.07 -19.14 -5.21
N SER A 296 -12.51 -18.37 -4.22
CA SER A 296 -12.78 -18.85 -2.86
C SER A 296 -13.86 -19.92 -2.86
N ASN A 297 -14.98 -19.70 -3.56
CA ASN A 297 -16.05 -20.69 -3.70
C ASN A 297 -15.56 -21.98 -4.39
N ARG A 298 -14.74 -21.86 -5.44
CA ARG A 298 -14.13 -23.01 -6.13
C ARG A 298 -13.25 -23.83 -5.20
N ASP A 299 -12.42 -23.17 -4.40
CA ASP A 299 -11.51 -23.85 -3.46
C ASP A 299 -12.28 -24.51 -2.31
N SER A 300 -13.31 -23.85 -1.77
CA SER A 300 -14.23 -24.44 -0.78
C SER A 300 -14.95 -25.68 -1.31
N GLN A 301 -15.49 -25.64 -2.53
CA GLN A 301 -16.14 -26.80 -3.17
C GLN A 301 -15.18 -27.98 -3.38
N ARG A 302 -13.87 -27.71 -3.50
CA ARG A 302 -12.83 -28.73 -3.64
C ARG A 302 -12.23 -29.17 -2.31
N GLY A 303 -12.72 -28.66 -1.18
CA GLY A 303 -12.16 -28.95 0.14
C GLY A 303 -10.72 -28.48 0.32
N ILE A 304 -10.26 -27.50 -0.46
CA ILE A 304 -8.89 -26.99 -0.36
C ILE A 304 -8.80 -26.09 0.87
N SER A 305 -7.94 -26.47 1.82
CA SER A 305 -7.72 -25.69 3.03
C SER A 305 -6.90 -24.43 2.73
N VAL A 306 -7.34 -23.30 3.28
CA VAL A 306 -6.60 -22.05 3.25
C VAL A 306 -5.38 -22.17 4.19
N PRO A 307 -4.14 -21.95 3.70
CA PRO A 307 -2.96 -21.96 4.54
C PRO A 307 -3.07 -20.91 5.65
N VAL A 308 -2.70 -21.31 6.88
CA VAL A 308 -2.61 -20.37 8.00
C VAL A 308 -1.29 -19.62 7.89
N GLU A 309 -1.36 -18.30 7.78
CA GLU A 309 -0.19 -17.44 7.81
C GLU A 309 0.33 -17.33 9.25
N ARG A 310 1.56 -17.78 9.48
CA ARG A 310 2.21 -17.66 10.79
C ARG A 310 2.73 -16.23 10.97
N VAL A 311 2.64 -15.73 12.20
CA VAL A 311 3.27 -14.45 12.57
C VAL A 311 4.78 -14.64 12.59
N PRO A 312 5.57 -13.85 11.83
CA PRO A 312 7.02 -13.92 11.90
C PRO A 312 7.52 -13.59 13.31
N ALA A 313 8.56 -14.30 13.77
CA ALA A 313 9.07 -14.19 15.15
C ALA A 313 9.56 -12.79 15.53
N ASN A 314 9.93 -11.98 14.54
CA ASN A 314 10.40 -10.62 14.75
C ASN A 314 9.31 -9.55 14.64
N VAL A 315 8.04 -9.95 14.53
CA VAL A 315 6.91 -9.03 14.63
C VAL A 315 6.44 -8.99 16.09
N GLY A 316 6.45 -7.79 16.65
CA GLY A 316 6.01 -7.50 18.01
C GLY A 316 4.89 -6.46 18.07
N VAL A 317 4.45 -6.15 19.30
CA VAL A 317 3.51 -5.06 19.57
C VAL A 317 4.11 -4.11 20.59
N ALA A 318 4.02 -2.80 20.34
CA ALA A 318 4.44 -1.76 21.28
C ALA A 318 3.31 -0.77 21.55
N ALA A 319 3.13 -0.39 22.83
CA ALA A 319 2.26 0.70 23.23
C ALA A 319 3.03 2.02 23.09
N ILE A 320 2.77 2.77 22.03
CA ILE A 320 3.42 4.05 21.71
C ILE A 320 2.50 5.22 22.03
N CYS A 321 3.08 6.41 22.14
CA CYS A 321 2.30 7.62 22.40
C CYS A 321 2.62 8.73 21.40
N TRP A 322 1.58 9.31 20.81
CA TRP A 322 1.69 10.57 20.08
C TRP A 322 1.74 11.76 21.04
N PRO A 323 2.50 12.82 20.68
CA PRO A 323 3.11 13.07 19.36
C PRO A 323 4.49 12.47 19.12
N LEU A 324 5.15 11.89 20.13
CA LEU A 324 6.54 11.41 20.00
C LEU A 324 6.68 10.13 19.16
N GLY A 325 5.65 9.29 19.10
CA GLY A 325 5.71 8.00 18.39
C GLY A 325 6.45 6.90 19.17
N GLN A 326 6.90 7.17 20.39
CA GLN A 326 7.73 6.25 21.18
C GLN A 326 6.95 5.59 22.32
N PRO A 327 7.42 4.44 22.85
CA PRO A 327 6.85 3.81 24.03
C PRO A 327 6.94 4.71 25.24
N MET A 328 5.83 4.85 25.96
CA MET A 328 5.74 5.72 27.13
C MET A 328 4.57 5.27 28.02
N SER A 329 4.66 5.54 29.32
CA SER A 329 3.58 5.27 30.26
C SER A 329 2.32 6.03 29.85
N LYS A 330 1.15 5.37 29.90
CA LYS A 330 -0.14 6.04 29.68
C LYS A 330 -0.39 7.19 30.67
N LYS A 331 0.26 7.14 31.83
CA LYS A 331 0.17 8.19 32.88
C LYS A 331 1.15 9.34 32.65
N ASP A 332 2.07 9.21 31.70
CA ASP A 332 3.01 10.28 31.39
C ASP A 332 2.26 11.45 30.73
N PRO A 333 2.45 12.70 31.20
CA PRO A 333 1.80 13.87 30.60
C PRO A 333 2.12 14.08 29.12
N ASN A 334 3.24 13.53 28.63
CA ASN A 334 3.61 13.57 27.22
C ASN A 334 2.92 12.48 26.38
N CYS A 335 2.24 11.52 27.01
CA CYS A 335 1.42 10.52 26.33
C CYS A 335 0.01 11.05 26.02
N ARG A 336 -0.11 11.91 25.00
CA ARG A 336 -1.39 12.56 24.66
C ARG A 336 -2.38 11.61 23.98
N ARG A 337 -1.90 10.71 23.12
CA ARG A 337 -2.71 9.66 22.49
C ARG A 337 -1.93 8.35 22.42
N GLN A 338 -2.28 7.39 23.27
CA GLN A 338 -1.71 6.05 23.23
C GLN A 338 -2.23 5.25 22.04
N ARG A 339 -1.36 4.47 21.40
CA ARG A 339 -1.68 3.54 20.30
C ARG A 339 -0.90 2.25 20.45
N PHE A 340 -1.39 1.17 19.87
CA PHE A 340 -0.69 -0.11 19.82
C PHE A 340 -0.21 -0.37 18.40
N ALA A 341 1.11 -0.42 18.23
CA ALA A 341 1.76 -0.57 16.93
C ALA A 341 2.25 -2.01 16.73
N TRP A 342 2.03 -2.56 15.54
CA TRP A 342 2.89 -3.63 15.04
C TRP A 342 4.29 -3.07 14.82
N THR A 343 5.28 -3.69 15.42
CA THR A 343 6.70 -3.32 15.34
C THR A 343 7.51 -4.44 14.68
N LEU A 344 8.52 -4.07 13.90
CA LEU A 344 9.48 -5.01 13.35
C LEU A 344 10.78 -4.93 14.17
N ASP A 345 11.29 -6.07 14.63
CA ASP A 345 12.51 -6.15 15.45
C ASP A 345 12.46 -5.28 16.72
N GLY A 346 11.25 -5.04 17.27
CA GLY A 346 11.03 -4.13 18.41
C GLY A 346 11.25 -2.65 18.10
N THR A 347 11.45 -2.27 16.83
CA THR A 347 11.80 -0.92 16.41
C THR A 347 10.64 0.06 16.66
N THR A 348 10.95 1.13 17.39
CA THR A 348 10.00 2.20 17.71
C THR A 348 10.61 3.59 17.46
N PRO A 349 10.75 3.99 16.18
CA PRO A 349 11.39 5.25 15.85
C PRO A 349 10.53 6.42 16.35
N PRO A 350 11.14 7.58 16.65
CA PRO A 350 10.38 8.78 16.91
C PRO A 350 9.53 9.16 15.68
N THR A 351 8.51 9.98 15.92
CA THR A 351 7.66 10.52 14.85
C THR A 351 8.50 11.17 13.77
N LEU A 352 8.24 10.75 12.53
CA LEU A 352 8.91 11.25 11.35
C LEU A 352 8.53 12.73 11.14
N GLN A 353 9.51 13.62 11.26
CA GLN A 353 9.35 15.03 10.92
C GLN A 353 9.38 15.22 9.39
N ALA A 354 8.65 16.20 8.90
CA ALA A 354 8.67 16.55 7.49
C ALA A 354 9.82 17.53 7.23
N ALA A 355 10.53 17.38 6.11
CA ALA A 355 11.76 18.14 5.83
C ALA A 355 11.50 19.65 5.60
N ASP A 356 10.27 20.03 5.26
CA ASP A 356 9.80 21.40 5.07
C ASP A 356 9.36 22.09 6.37
N GLN A 357 9.54 21.45 7.53
CA GLN A 357 9.26 22.09 8.82
C GLN A 357 10.34 23.13 9.18
N PRO A 358 9.96 24.24 9.84
CA PRO A 358 10.92 25.23 10.31
C PRO A 358 12.02 24.58 11.13
N LEU A 359 13.27 24.74 10.69
CA LEU A 359 14.46 24.27 11.40
C LEU A 359 14.44 24.81 12.84
N GLY A 360 14.39 23.92 13.84
CA GLY A 360 14.62 24.28 15.25
C GLY A 360 13.56 23.82 16.25
N LEU A 361 12.36 23.43 15.83
CA LEU A 361 11.35 22.88 16.75
C LEU A 361 11.42 21.35 16.73
N GLY A 362 12.25 20.79 17.62
CA GLY A 362 12.19 19.37 17.93
C GLY A 362 10.82 18.99 18.50
N LEU A 363 10.48 17.70 18.48
CA LEU A 363 9.24 17.21 19.14
C LEU A 363 9.31 17.28 20.67
N ARG A 364 10.41 17.77 21.23
CA ARG A 364 10.63 17.98 22.65
C ARG A 364 11.17 19.39 22.87
N GLU A 365 10.59 20.08 23.85
CA GLU A 365 11.07 21.36 24.36
C GLU A 365 11.23 21.24 25.88
N SER A 366 12.34 21.75 26.41
CA SER A 366 12.53 21.87 27.85
C SER A 366 12.01 23.22 28.30
N VAL A 367 11.00 23.22 29.16
CA VAL A 367 10.40 24.43 29.74
C VAL A 367 10.63 24.46 31.25
N TRP A 368 10.72 25.66 31.82
CA TRP A 368 10.79 25.84 33.27
C TRP A 368 9.40 26.08 33.83
N VAL A 369 9.03 25.36 34.89
CA VAL A 369 7.73 25.50 35.55
C VAL A 369 7.89 25.76 37.05
N ASN A 370 7.00 26.57 37.63
CA ASN A 370 6.93 26.76 39.08
C ASN A 370 6.17 25.61 39.76
N ASP A 371 6.02 25.66 41.09
CA ASP A 371 5.30 24.62 41.86
C ASP A 371 3.78 24.54 41.53
N GLN A 372 3.22 25.56 40.86
CA GLN A 372 1.85 25.57 40.36
C GLN A 372 1.75 24.99 38.93
N GLY A 373 2.87 24.62 38.31
CA GLY A 373 2.93 24.08 36.95
C GLY A 373 2.84 25.13 35.84
N LEU A 374 2.94 26.42 36.17
CA LEU A 374 2.94 27.52 35.19
C LEU A 374 4.35 27.72 34.63
N ARG A 375 4.45 28.04 33.33
CA ARG A 375 5.73 28.34 32.66
C ARG A 375 6.33 29.61 33.25
N VAL A 376 7.59 29.53 33.69
CA VAL A 376 8.36 30.63 34.26
C VAL A 376 9.74 30.71 33.60
N ASP A 377 10.49 31.77 33.89
CA ASP A 377 11.91 31.83 33.53
C ASP A 377 12.73 30.87 34.42
N GLY A 378 13.83 30.32 33.89
CA GLY A 378 14.69 29.39 34.63
C GLY A 378 15.37 30.01 35.85
N SER A 379 15.46 31.35 35.92
CA SER A 379 15.99 32.08 37.07
C SER A 379 14.98 32.25 38.22
N CYS A 380 13.70 31.92 38.02
CA CYS A 380 12.69 32.09 39.07
C CYS A 380 12.91 31.12 40.25
N PRO A 381 12.74 31.57 41.51
CA PRO A 381 12.81 30.68 42.67
C PRO A 381 11.81 29.52 42.57
N GLY A 382 12.29 28.29 42.73
CA GLY A 382 11.46 27.08 42.63
C GLY A 382 11.16 26.63 41.19
N ALA A 383 11.76 27.26 40.17
CA ALA A 383 11.66 26.80 38.79
C ALA A 383 12.28 25.40 38.62
N LYS A 384 11.53 24.48 38.01
CA LYS A 384 11.98 23.13 37.69
C LYS A 384 11.89 22.91 36.18
N ALA A 385 12.97 22.40 35.60
CA ALA A 385 12.96 22.01 34.19
C ALA A 385 12.02 20.83 33.98
N ARG A 386 11.23 20.89 32.90
CA ARG A 386 10.29 19.86 32.48
C ARG A 386 10.30 19.74 30.97
N ASP A 387 10.45 18.52 30.48
CA ASP A 387 10.36 18.23 29.05
C ASP A 387 8.90 18.06 28.64
N ILE A 388 8.49 18.81 27.62
CA ILE A 388 7.17 18.72 27.01
C ILE A 388 7.29 18.18 25.59
N ALA A 389 6.41 17.25 25.23
CA ALA A 389 6.29 16.74 23.88
C ALA A 389 5.40 17.66 23.05
N LEU A 390 5.89 18.11 21.90
CA LEU A 390 5.17 18.98 20.96
C LEU A 390 4.65 18.17 19.78
N TRP A 391 3.48 18.56 19.26
CA TRP A 391 3.02 18.04 17.97
C TRP A 391 3.90 18.61 16.86
N PRO A 392 4.06 17.91 15.73
CA PRO A 392 4.54 18.56 14.52
C PRO A 392 3.71 19.83 14.27
N ALA A 393 4.35 20.98 13.99
CA ALA A 393 3.67 22.28 13.95
C ALA A 393 2.36 22.31 13.11
N PRO A 394 2.28 21.68 11.92
CA PRO A 394 1.03 21.63 11.14
C PRO A 394 -0.11 20.81 11.76
N LEU A 395 0.21 20.02 12.79
CA LEU A 395 -0.70 19.16 13.53
C LEU A 395 -1.01 19.69 14.94
N GLU A 396 -0.52 20.87 15.29
CA GLU A 396 -0.89 21.48 16.57
C GLU A 396 -2.42 21.68 16.61
N PRO A 397 -3.08 21.20 17.67
CA PRO A 397 -4.54 21.18 17.78
C PRO A 397 -5.16 22.55 18.05
#